data_AF-A0A2S6CM67-F1
#
_entry.id   AF-A0A2S6CM67-F1
#
_cell.length_a   1.000
_cell.length_b   1.000
_cell.length_c   1.000
_cell.angle_alpha   90.00
_cell.angle_beta   90.00
_cell.angle_gamma   90.00
#
_symmetry.space_group_name_H-M   'P 1'
#
loop_
_entity.id
_entity.type
_entity.pdbx_description
1 polymer ?
#
loop_
_entity_poly.entity_id
_entity_poly.type
_entity_poly.pdbx_seq_one_letter_code
_entity_poly.pdbx_strand_id
1 'polypeptide(L)'
;MAIGLDAVGVALAVPGVVDVITRGAFALWDHIEKYRTMDEVLITFPSLREIALNLKGGPLFVGLESVRHASKDRCIPARIHEDLERLLKRFAEELKQTQEALEAVEETVLGKLRYDFWRGERSKRQLEEQSQKLRVACDELLRFCSMLQDLRTSPSSYLWTSDMFKITHETVDDRPVEALPASDILVARGNYASQIGRVDSEFVLENKRRENDVKLLCSKLSSHELRGIDGMLRVLGYRQPPYDEPDGTKIFQLIIELPEDSHRETLEHRILTQERPSLRDRLMICLKIAEAVRSVHSLGLKHKSIRPRAILVLTPIGPALREMKLSLQDWSLIHEISGATTQLGETQWQRAIYQHPQRQTQYAESAYEPQHDIYSLGVSILQVLLWQSFIAESADMSDRICDIFETYGLARGDPDDHTGLPERYRGITAKLTSRPWASKEIWRDVAAGELKDRTLERLVTRCLDGDEQGGFGEAVEVVRQLQVLIKREEDGVNAASYTTFQS
;
A
#
# COMPACT_ATOMS: atom_id res chain seq x y z
N MET A 1 1.54 -34.41 31.10
CA MET A 1 2.63 -34.14 30.14
C MET A 1 2.49 -32.66 29.82
N ALA A 2 3.31 -31.80 30.44
CA ALA A 2 3.14 -30.35 30.35
C ALA A 2 3.45 -29.89 28.91
N ILE A 3 2.40 -29.66 28.13
CA ILE A 3 2.52 -29.15 26.75
C ILE A 3 2.77 -27.65 26.89
N GLY A 4 3.80 -27.14 26.21
CA GLY A 4 4.35 -25.78 26.35
C GLY A 4 3.40 -24.63 26.00
N LEU A 5 2.36 -24.42 26.81
CA LEU A 5 1.51 -23.22 26.83
C LEU A 5 2.18 -22.05 27.56
N ASP A 6 3.31 -22.29 28.25
CA ASP A 6 4.14 -21.23 28.86
C ASP A 6 4.83 -20.34 27.82
N ALA A 7 4.82 -20.74 26.54
CA ALA A 7 5.41 -19.97 25.44
C ALA A 7 4.51 -18.82 24.93
N VAL A 8 3.26 -18.69 25.41
CA VAL A 8 2.34 -17.62 24.99
C VAL A 8 2.83 -16.21 25.39
N GLY A 9 3.80 -16.12 26.32
CA GLY A 9 4.48 -14.87 26.68
C GLY A 9 5.62 -14.44 25.73
N VAL A 10 6.01 -15.29 24.77
CA VAL A 10 6.99 -14.93 23.72
C VAL A 10 6.24 -14.33 22.54
N ALA A 11 6.80 -13.30 21.88
CA ALA A 11 6.22 -12.62 20.72
C ALA A 11 6.09 -13.55 19.49
N LEU A 12 5.17 -14.52 19.57
CA LEU A 12 4.86 -15.46 18.51
C LEU A 12 3.98 -14.76 17.47
N ALA A 13 4.38 -14.89 16.20
CA ALA A 13 3.54 -14.48 15.09
C ALA A 13 2.24 -15.30 15.08
N VAL A 14 1.17 -14.76 14.49
CA VAL A 14 -0.18 -15.37 14.44
C VAL A 14 -0.16 -16.87 14.07
N PRO A 15 0.60 -17.36 13.06
CA PRO A 15 0.66 -18.79 12.78
C PRO A 15 1.16 -19.64 13.95
N GLY A 16 2.14 -19.14 14.70
CA GLY A 16 2.66 -19.79 15.90
C GLY A 16 1.63 -19.83 17.03
N VAL A 17 0.87 -18.75 17.21
CA VAL A 17 -0.23 -18.71 18.20
C VAL A 17 -1.35 -19.68 17.82
N VAL A 18 -1.71 -19.75 16.54
CA VAL A 18 -2.69 -20.73 16.03
C VAL A 18 -2.23 -22.16 16.31
N ASP A 19 -0.97 -22.50 16.05
CA ASP A 19 -0.43 -23.84 16.34
C ASP A 19 -0.45 -24.19 17.83
N VAL A 20 -0.26 -23.21 18.71
CA VAL A 20 -0.36 -23.39 20.18
C VAL A 20 -1.82 -23.63 20.57
N ILE A 21 -2.75 -22.83 20.04
CA ILE A 21 -4.19 -23.00 20.27
C ILE A 21 -4.65 -24.37 19.81
N THR A 22 -4.29 -24.78 18.59
CA THR A 22 -4.68 -26.08 18.03
C THR A 22 -4.15 -27.24 18.87
N ARG A 23 -2.90 -27.17 19.34
CA ARG A 23 -2.34 -28.20 20.24
C ARG A 23 -3.01 -28.23 21.62
N GLY A 24 -3.23 -27.07 22.23
CA GLY A 24 -3.95 -26.96 23.50
C GLY A 24 -5.38 -27.48 23.38
N ALA A 25 -6.03 -27.19 22.27
CA ALA A 25 -7.37 -27.67 21.98
C ALA A 25 -7.47 -29.19 21.88
N PHE A 26 -6.54 -29.84 21.18
CA PHE A 26 -6.46 -31.31 21.14
C PHE A 26 -6.17 -31.91 22.52
N ALA A 27 -5.28 -31.30 23.29
CA ALA A 27 -4.98 -31.76 24.65
C ALA A 27 -6.21 -31.66 25.58
N LEU A 28 -6.95 -30.56 25.52
CA LEU A 28 -8.20 -30.39 26.26
C LEU A 28 -9.23 -31.45 25.83
N TRP A 29 -9.34 -31.71 24.53
CA TRP A 29 -10.23 -32.75 23.99
C TRP A 29 -9.86 -34.14 24.50
N ASP A 30 -8.60 -34.55 24.37
CA ASP A 30 -8.13 -35.87 24.81
C ASP A 30 -8.31 -36.06 26.32
N HIS A 31 -8.09 -34.99 27.09
CA HIS A 31 -8.33 -34.97 28.53
C HIS A 31 -9.82 -35.16 28.82
N ILE A 32 -10.72 -34.43 28.15
CA ILE A 32 -12.18 -34.60 28.27
C ILE A 32 -12.64 -36.02 27.85
N GLU A 33 -12.12 -36.56 26.74
CA GLU A 33 -12.51 -37.86 26.19
C GLU A 33 -12.10 -39.02 27.12
N LYS A 34 -10.97 -38.88 27.82
CA LYS A 34 -10.53 -39.83 28.86
C LYS A 34 -11.55 -39.96 30.01
N TYR A 35 -12.27 -38.88 30.34
CA TYR A 35 -13.32 -38.87 31.38
C TYR A 35 -14.74 -39.11 30.85
N ARG A 36 -14.90 -39.41 29.55
CA ARG A 36 -16.20 -39.83 28.97
C ARG A 36 -16.77 -41.09 29.64
N THR A 37 -15.94 -41.85 30.37
CA THR A 37 -16.35 -43.02 31.16
C THR A 37 -16.94 -42.65 32.53
N MET A 38 -16.83 -41.39 32.98
CA MET A 38 -17.42 -40.85 34.20
C MET A 38 -18.42 -39.73 33.85
N ASP A 39 -19.55 -40.10 33.23
CA ASP A 39 -20.63 -39.25 32.68
C ASP A 39 -20.92 -37.91 33.44
N GLU A 40 -20.71 -37.86 34.76
CA GLU A 40 -20.92 -36.69 35.61
C GLU A 40 -20.24 -35.40 35.13
N VAL A 41 -18.97 -35.40 34.71
CA VAL A 41 -18.25 -34.13 34.41
C VAL A 41 -18.78 -33.46 33.15
N LEU A 42 -19.03 -34.24 32.09
CA LEU A 42 -19.56 -33.73 30.83
C LEU A 42 -21.05 -33.36 30.91
N ILE A 43 -21.82 -34.03 31.78
CA ILE A 43 -23.21 -33.68 32.08
C ILE A 43 -23.27 -32.40 32.92
N THR A 44 -22.34 -32.21 33.86
CA THR A 44 -22.32 -31.04 34.75
C THR A 44 -21.86 -29.77 34.02
N PHE A 45 -20.96 -29.89 33.03
CA PHE A 45 -20.39 -28.73 32.32
C PHE A 45 -20.62 -28.78 30.79
N PRO A 46 -21.85 -28.55 30.33
CA PRO A 46 -22.21 -28.64 28.90
C PRO A 46 -21.43 -27.66 28.00
N SER A 47 -21.02 -26.49 28.54
CA SER A 47 -20.20 -25.50 27.84
C SER A 47 -18.84 -26.07 27.39
N LEU A 48 -18.18 -26.88 28.22
CA LEU A 48 -16.90 -27.51 27.90
C LEU A 48 -17.04 -28.49 26.73
N ARG A 49 -18.14 -29.25 26.70
CA ARG A 49 -18.43 -30.18 25.61
C ARG A 49 -18.64 -29.47 24.28
N GLU A 50 -19.36 -28.35 24.29
CA GLU A 50 -19.61 -27.52 23.10
C GLU A 50 -18.31 -26.92 22.55
N ILE A 51 -17.46 -26.36 23.42
CA ILE A 51 -16.15 -25.82 23.04
C ILE A 51 -15.26 -26.92 22.46
N ALA A 52 -15.21 -28.08 23.12
CA ALA A 52 -14.40 -29.21 22.68
C ALA A 52 -14.80 -29.68 21.26
N LEU A 53 -16.10 -29.73 20.95
CA LEU A 53 -16.60 -30.07 19.61
C LEU A 53 -16.22 -29.01 18.56
N ASN A 54 -16.30 -27.72 18.90
CA ASN A 54 -15.88 -26.64 18.00
C ASN A 54 -14.37 -26.69 17.68
N LEU A 55 -13.58 -27.14 18.65
CA LEU A 55 -12.13 -27.27 18.56
C LEU A 55 -11.67 -28.48 17.73
N LYS A 56 -12.42 -29.57 17.71
CA LYS A 56 -12.09 -30.79 16.94
C LYS A 56 -12.78 -30.82 15.58
N GLY A 57 -12.20 -30.14 14.60
CA GLY A 57 -12.70 -30.14 13.22
C GLY A 57 -14.04 -29.41 13.02
N GLY A 58 -14.50 -28.67 14.04
CA GLY A 58 -15.66 -27.82 13.99
C GLY A 58 -15.39 -26.43 13.39
N PRO A 59 -16.37 -25.51 13.47
CA PRO A 59 -16.29 -24.16 12.89
C PRO A 59 -15.05 -23.37 13.32
N LEU A 60 -14.61 -23.52 14.58
CA LEU A 60 -13.45 -22.79 15.10
C LEU A 60 -12.14 -23.31 14.50
N PHE A 61 -12.01 -24.62 14.31
CA PHE A 61 -10.85 -25.20 13.63
C PHE A 61 -10.72 -24.70 12.18
N VAL A 62 -11.84 -24.70 11.44
CA VAL A 62 -11.90 -24.17 10.07
C VAL A 62 -11.61 -22.66 10.04
N GLY A 63 -12.12 -21.93 11.04
CA GLY A 63 -11.87 -20.49 11.22
C GLY A 63 -10.40 -20.18 11.51
N LEU A 64 -9.76 -20.92 12.42
CA LEU A 64 -8.35 -20.78 12.77
C LEU A 64 -7.43 -21.12 11.59
N GLU A 65 -7.75 -22.14 10.82
CA GLU A 65 -7.06 -22.46 9.58
C GLU A 65 -7.22 -21.32 8.55
N SER A 66 -8.43 -20.80 8.38
CA SER A 66 -8.69 -19.65 7.51
C SER A 66 -7.92 -18.40 7.95
N VAL A 67 -7.86 -18.15 9.26
CA VAL A 67 -7.07 -17.10 9.90
C VAL A 67 -5.57 -17.34 9.74
N ARG A 68 -5.08 -18.56 9.81
CA ARG A 68 -3.67 -18.88 9.57
C ARG A 68 -3.25 -18.47 8.16
N HIS A 69 -4.12 -18.70 7.18
CA HIS A 69 -3.93 -18.23 5.80
C HIS A 69 -4.10 -16.71 5.68
N ALA A 70 -5.10 -16.13 6.36
CA ALA A 70 -5.39 -14.70 6.35
C ALA A 70 -4.38 -13.85 7.13
N SER A 71 -3.68 -14.41 8.12
CA SER A 71 -2.63 -13.72 8.88
C SER A 71 -1.37 -13.50 8.06
N LYS A 72 -1.19 -14.32 7.03
CA LYS A 72 -0.19 -14.13 5.98
C LYS A 72 -0.68 -13.15 4.91
N ASP A 73 -1.97 -12.81 4.93
CA ASP A 73 -2.61 -11.86 4.03
C ASP A 73 -2.43 -10.42 4.55
N ARG A 74 -1.44 -9.72 3.98
CA ARG A 74 -1.17 -8.31 4.29
C ARG A 74 -2.25 -7.35 3.73
N CYS A 75 -3.30 -7.87 3.09
CA CYS A 75 -4.48 -7.09 2.66
C CYS A 75 -5.40 -6.71 3.82
N ILE A 76 -5.25 -7.37 4.97
CA ILE A 76 -5.99 -7.05 6.19
C ILE A 76 -5.35 -5.80 6.85
N PRO A 77 -6.11 -4.72 7.14
CA PRO A 77 -5.60 -3.53 7.81
C PRO A 77 -4.86 -3.87 9.12
N ALA A 78 -3.80 -3.10 9.44
CA ALA A 78 -2.98 -3.32 10.64
C ALA A 78 -3.81 -3.41 11.92
N ARG A 79 -4.82 -2.55 12.07
CA ARG A 79 -5.77 -2.59 13.19
C ARG A 79 -6.52 -3.92 13.31
N ILE A 80 -6.89 -4.53 12.18
CA ILE A 80 -7.57 -5.84 12.17
C ILE A 80 -6.58 -6.96 12.51
N HIS A 81 -5.31 -6.86 12.10
CA HIS A 81 -4.26 -7.77 12.58
C HIS A 81 -4.01 -7.64 14.08
N GLU A 82 -3.95 -6.41 14.61
CA GLU A 82 -3.80 -6.16 16.05
C GLU A 82 -4.99 -6.69 16.85
N ASP A 83 -6.22 -6.49 16.37
CA ASP A 83 -7.43 -7.01 17.00
C ASP A 83 -7.45 -8.55 16.94
N LEU A 84 -7.04 -9.15 15.83
CA LEU A 84 -6.91 -10.60 15.68
C LEU A 84 -5.87 -11.18 16.64
N GLU A 85 -4.68 -10.57 16.72
CA GLU A 85 -3.61 -11.01 17.61
C GLU A 85 -4.06 -10.91 19.09
N ARG A 86 -4.77 -9.83 19.45
CA ARG A 86 -5.36 -9.65 20.78
C ARG A 86 -6.37 -10.74 21.11
N LEU A 87 -7.27 -11.07 20.18
CA LEU A 87 -8.28 -12.12 20.35
C LEU A 87 -7.64 -13.51 20.46
N LEU A 88 -6.64 -13.82 19.64
CA LEU A 88 -5.92 -15.09 19.69
C LEU A 88 -5.15 -15.28 21.00
N LYS A 89 -4.45 -14.23 21.47
CA LYS A 89 -3.77 -14.25 22.77
C LYS A 89 -4.75 -14.45 23.93
N ARG A 90 -5.88 -13.73 23.91
CA ARG A 90 -6.95 -13.92 24.91
C ARG A 90 -7.47 -15.35 24.89
N PHE A 91 -7.77 -15.90 23.71
CA PHE A 91 -8.26 -17.28 23.58
C PHE A 91 -7.26 -18.30 24.12
N ALA A 92 -5.97 -18.16 23.79
CA ALA A 92 -4.91 -19.04 24.27
C ALA A 92 -4.78 -19.01 25.81
N GLU A 93 -4.91 -17.83 26.42
CA GLU A 93 -4.87 -17.66 27.88
C GLU A 93 -6.06 -18.33 28.57
N GLU A 94 -7.29 -18.08 28.09
CA GLU A 94 -8.50 -18.70 28.67
C GLU A 94 -8.49 -20.23 28.49
N LEU A 95 -7.91 -20.73 27.39
CA LEU A 95 -7.75 -22.15 27.14
C LEU A 95 -6.80 -22.79 28.16
N LYS A 96 -5.68 -22.12 28.47
CA LYS A 96 -4.73 -22.56 29.49
C LYS A 96 -5.37 -22.60 30.87
N GLN A 97 -6.04 -21.52 31.28
CA GLN A 97 -6.71 -21.44 32.59
C GLN A 97 -7.80 -22.50 32.75
N THR A 98 -8.50 -22.83 31.67
CA THR A 98 -9.53 -23.89 31.69
C THR A 98 -8.91 -25.28 31.86
N GLN A 99 -7.76 -25.55 31.25
CA GLN A 99 -7.03 -26.82 31.46
C GLN A 99 -6.55 -26.96 32.91
N GLU A 100 -5.96 -25.90 33.48
CA GLU A 100 -5.51 -25.89 34.87
C GLU A 100 -6.68 -26.09 35.85
N ALA A 101 -7.83 -25.45 35.59
CA ALA A 101 -9.03 -25.64 36.39
C ALA A 101 -9.58 -27.07 36.29
N LEU A 102 -9.46 -27.71 35.12
CA LEU A 102 -9.89 -29.10 34.90
C LEU A 102 -8.98 -30.08 35.66
N GLU A 103 -7.66 -29.87 35.64
CA GLU A 103 -6.69 -30.65 36.42
C GLU A 103 -6.92 -30.49 37.94
N ALA A 104 -7.24 -29.28 38.41
CA ALA A 104 -7.56 -29.03 39.82
C ALA A 104 -8.83 -29.77 40.28
N VAL A 105 -9.85 -29.87 39.41
CA VAL A 105 -11.04 -30.68 39.69
C VAL A 105 -10.66 -32.17 39.75
N GLU A 106 -9.79 -32.65 38.87
CA GLU A 106 -9.30 -34.02 38.84
C GLU A 106 -8.58 -34.42 40.15
N GLU A 107 -7.65 -33.60 40.63
CA GLU A 107 -6.95 -33.86 41.92
C GLU A 107 -7.94 -33.99 43.08
N THR A 108 -9.04 -33.25 43.02
CA THR A 108 -10.06 -33.24 44.07
C THR A 108 -11.00 -34.45 43.97
N VAL A 109 -11.28 -34.96 42.76
CA VAL A 109 -12.13 -36.14 42.53
C VAL A 109 -11.37 -37.45 42.80
N LEU A 110 -10.07 -37.49 42.53
CA LEU A 110 -9.20 -38.65 42.83
C LEU A 110 -8.77 -38.72 44.31
N GLY A 111 -8.85 -37.61 45.05
CA GLY A 111 -8.58 -37.51 46.49
C GLY A 111 -9.68 -38.15 47.35
N LYS A 112 -9.43 -39.33 47.93
CA LYS A 112 -10.38 -40.09 48.77
C LYS A 112 -10.66 -39.50 50.18
N LEU A 113 -10.66 -38.18 50.40
CA LEU A 113 -10.83 -37.60 51.74
C LEU A 113 -12.02 -36.66 51.89
N ARG A 114 -12.80 -36.90 52.96
CA ARG A 114 -14.08 -36.28 53.32
C ARG A 114 -14.00 -34.77 53.64
N TYR A 115 -12.80 -34.21 53.73
CA TYR A 115 -12.53 -32.77 53.92
C TYR A 115 -12.48 -31.98 52.60
N ASP A 116 -12.46 -32.65 51.46
CA ASP A 116 -12.35 -32.03 50.15
C ASP A 116 -13.70 -31.57 49.55
N PHE A 117 -14.81 -31.66 50.29
CA PHE A 117 -16.12 -31.23 49.78
C PHE A 117 -16.15 -29.73 49.43
N TRP A 118 -15.59 -28.87 50.31
CA TRP A 118 -15.50 -27.42 50.06
C TRP A 118 -14.42 -27.07 49.02
N ARG A 119 -13.34 -27.84 48.93
CA ARG A 119 -12.32 -27.70 47.87
C ARG A 119 -12.89 -28.09 46.52
N GLY A 120 -13.64 -29.19 46.45
CA GLY A 120 -14.27 -29.70 45.23
C GLY A 120 -15.33 -28.74 44.71
N GLU A 121 -16.16 -28.17 45.59
CA GLU A 121 -17.16 -27.17 45.19
C GLU A 121 -16.50 -25.89 44.65
N ARG A 122 -15.36 -25.48 45.23
CA ARG A 122 -14.59 -24.32 44.77
C ARG A 122 -13.92 -24.58 43.42
N SER A 123 -13.27 -25.74 43.25
CA SER A 123 -12.65 -26.14 41.99
C SER A 123 -13.69 -26.30 40.87
N LYS A 124 -14.88 -26.84 41.19
CA LYS A 124 -16.01 -26.92 40.24
C LYS A 124 -16.51 -25.55 39.81
N ARG A 125 -16.74 -24.63 40.76
CA ARG A 125 -17.13 -23.24 40.43
C ARG A 125 -16.07 -22.52 39.60
N GLN A 126 -14.80 -22.75 39.90
CA GLN A 126 -13.69 -22.19 39.13
C GLN A 126 -13.67 -22.75 37.70
N LEU A 127 -13.90 -24.06 37.52
CA LEU A 127 -14.02 -24.67 36.21
C LEU A 127 -15.24 -24.14 35.44
N GLU A 128 -16.38 -23.93 36.09
CA GLU A 128 -17.56 -23.28 35.47
C GLU A 128 -17.23 -21.87 34.98
N GLU A 129 -16.63 -21.05 35.85
CA GLU A 129 -16.27 -19.68 35.51
C GLU A 129 -15.30 -19.64 34.32
N GLN A 130 -14.27 -20.50 34.33
CA GLN A 130 -13.30 -20.57 33.24
C GLN A 130 -13.89 -21.13 31.96
N SER A 131 -14.75 -22.15 32.05
CA SER A 131 -15.46 -22.68 30.88
C SER A 131 -16.35 -21.62 30.21
N GLN A 132 -16.95 -20.73 31.01
CA GLN A 132 -17.77 -19.65 30.49
C GLN A 132 -16.92 -18.55 29.84
N LYS A 133 -15.77 -18.20 30.41
CA LYS A 133 -14.82 -17.26 29.80
C LYS A 133 -14.25 -17.79 28.49
N LEU A 134 -13.85 -19.06 28.45
CA LEU A 134 -13.40 -19.73 27.24
C LEU A 134 -14.49 -19.77 26.17
N ARG A 135 -15.75 -20.01 26.56
CA ARG A 135 -16.90 -19.93 25.65
C ARG A 135 -17.03 -18.54 25.02
N VAL A 136 -16.99 -17.48 25.83
CA VAL A 136 -17.08 -16.10 25.34
C VAL A 136 -15.94 -15.78 24.38
N ALA A 137 -14.71 -16.17 24.72
CA ALA A 137 -13.55 -16.00 23.84
C ALA A 137 -13.69 -16.79 22.54
N CYS A 138 -14.25 -18.01 22.59
CA CYS A 138 -14.57 -18.83 21.42
C CYS A 138 -15.58 -18.11 20.50
N ASP A 139 -16.67 -17.60 21.06
CA ASP A 139 -17.73 -16.92 20.31
C ASP A 139 -17.27 -15.58 19.71
N GLU A 140 -16.42 -14.84 20.40
CA GLU A 140 -15.77 -13.62 19.86
C GLU A 140 -14.84 -13.96 18.70
N LEU A 141 -13.99 -14.98 18.85
CA LEU A 141 -13.04 -15.39 17.83
C LEU A 141 -13.76 -15.96 16.59
N LEU A 142 -14.82 -16.75 16.78
CA LEU A 142 -15.67 -17.25 15.70
C LEU A 142 -16.35 -16.12 14.93
N ARG A 143 -16.96 -15.16 15.63
CA ARG A 143 -17.57 -13.98 14.99
C ARG A 143 -16.56 -13.17 14.18
N PHE A 144 -15.34 -13.02 14.71
CA PHE A 144 -14.27 -12.33 14.00
C PHE A 144 -13.80 -13.11 12.75
N CYS A 145 -13.69 -14.45 12.84
CA CYS A 145 -13.38 -15.30 11.70
C CYS A 145 -14.45 -15.21 10.60
N SER A 146 -15.74 -15.24 10.97
CA SER A 146 -16.85 -15.07 10.03
C SER A 146 -16.84 -13.68 9.38
N MET A 147 -16.64 -12.61 10.16
CA MET A 147 -16.50 -11.25 9.63
C MET A 147 -15.34 -11.14 8.62
N LEU A 148 -14.18 -11.73 8.94
CA LEU A 148 -13.03 -11.77 8.03
C LEU A 148 -13.33 -12.55 6.74
N GLN A 149 -14.07 -13.65 6.85
CA GLN A 149 -14.48 -14.44 5.71
C GLN A 149 -15.46 -13.65 4.83
N ASP A 150 -16.45 -13.00 5.44
CA ASP A 150 -17.43 -12.14 4.76
C ASP A 150 -16.79 -10.92 4.07
N LEU A 151 -15.78 -10.30 4.67
CA LEU A 151 -14.97 -9.25 4.03
C LEU A 151 -14.29 -9.76 2.75
N ARG A 152 -13.82 -11.01 2.76
CA ARG A 152 -13.15 -11.64 1.62
C ARG A 152 -14.14 -12.08 0.56
N THR A 153 -15.27 -12.66 0.95
CA THR A 153 -16.25 -13.30 0.04
C THR A 153 -17.44 -12.43 -0.35
N SER A 154 -17.64 -11.26 0.28
CA SER A 154 -18.71 -10.36 -0.14
C SER A 154 -18.48 -9.92 -1.59
N PRO A 155 -19.53 -9.95 -2.44
CA PRO A 155 -19.50 -9.20 -3.70
C PRO A 155 -19.09 -7.79 -3.32
N SER A 156 -17.94 -7.35 -3.84
CA SER A 156 -17.36 -6.11 -3.37
C SER A 156 -18.38 -5.00 -3.61
N SER A 157 -18.66 -4.20 -2.59
CA SER A 157 -19.45 -2.96 -2.76
C SER A 157 -18.82 -2.00 -3.78
N TYR A 158 -17.62 -2.32 -4.26
CA TYR A 158 -16.82 -1.59 -5.21
C TYR A 158 -16.81 -2.21 -6.61
N LEU A 159 -17.33 -3.42 -6.84
CA LEU A 159 -17.45 -3.98 -8.19
C LEU A 159 -18.66 -3.35 -8.89
N TRP A 160 -18.37 -2.60 -9.94
CA TRP A 160 -19.35 -1.90 -10.75
C TRP A 160 -19.67 -2.76 -11.97
N THR A 161 -20.91 -3.24 -12.01
CA THR A 161 -21.43 -4.02 -13.14
C THR A 161 -21.72 -3.11 -14.33
N SER A 162 -21.97 -3.72 -15.50
CA SER A 162 -22.33 -2.98 -16.71
C SER A 162 -23.59 -2.11 -16.53
N ASP A 163 -24.52 -2.46 -15.64
CA ASP A 163 -25.69 -1.62 -15.37
C ASP A 163 -25.33 -0.35 -14.58
N MET A 164 -24.31 -0.46 -13.72
CA MET A 164 -23.82 0.62 -12.87
C MET A 164 -22.86 1.55 -13.59
N PHE A 165 -22.05 1.05 -14.53
CA PHE A 165 -21.04 1.83 -15.24
C PHE A 165 -20.80 1.33 -16.65
N LYS A 166 -20.74 2.25 -17.61
CA LYS A 166 -20.42 1.95 -19.01
C LYS A 166 -19.51 3.03 -19.59
N ILE A 167 -18.53 2.60 -20.37
CA ILE A 167 -17.79 3.48 -21.27
C ILE A 167 -18.60 3.66 -22.55
N THR A 168 -18.66 4.90 -23.04
CA THR A 168 -19.43 5.26 -24.24
C THR A 168 -18.81 4.61 -25.47
N HIS A 169 -19.59 3.85 -26.24
CA HIS A 169 -19.17 3.08 -27.43
C HIS A 169 -18.25 1.88 -27.17
N GLU A 170 -18.02 1.48 -25.91
CA GLU A 170 -17.16 0.32 -25.64
C GLU A 170 -17.81 -1.00 -26.05
N THR A 171 -17.04 -1.83 -26.75
CA THR A 171 -17.40 -3.20 -27.14
C THR A 171 -16.22 -4.15 -26.89
N VAL A 172 -16.35 -5.41 -27.29
CA VAL A 172 -15.23 -6.38 -27.23
C VAL A 172 -14.11 -5.97 -28.20
N ASP A 173 -14.49 -5.45 -29.37
CA ASP A 173 -13.58 -5.12 -30.46
C ASP A 173 -13.12 -3.66 -30.44
N ASP A 174 -13.93 -2.77 -29.85
CA ASP A 174 -13.67 -1.33 -29.80
C ASP A 174 -13.47 -0.84 -28.36
N ARG A 175 -12.33 -0.19 -28.15
CA ARG A 175 -11.86 0.30 -26.85
C ARG A 175 -11.67 1.82 -26.95
N PRO A 176 -12.73 2.62 -26.73
CA PRO A 176 -12.70 4.08 -26.85
C PRO A 176 -12.05 4.71 -25.62
N VAL A 177 -10.79 4.34 -25.39
CA VAL A 177 -9.94 4.76 -24.28
C VAL A 177 -8.70 5.40 -24.89
N GLU A 178 -8.36 6.60 -24.45
CA GLU A 178 -7.25 7.37 -24.98
C GLU A 178 -6.19 7.60 -23.90
N ALA A 179 -4.92 7.45 -24.24
CA ALA A 179 -3.84 7.87 -23.36
C ALA A 179 -3.68 9.40 -23.45
N LEU A 180 -3.48 10.05 -22.31
CA LEU A 180 -3.08 11.46 -22.33
C LEU A 180 -1.71 11.64 -23.02
N PRO A 181 -1.46 12.78 -23.67
CA PRO A 181 -0.16 13.07 -24.27
C PRO A 181 1.01 12.86 -23.28
N ALA A 182 2.09 12.24 -23.78
CA ALA A 182 3.29 11.92 -23.00
C ALA A 182 2.99 11.16 -21.69
N SER A 183 2.05 10.21 -21.69
CA SER A 183 1.60 9.54 -20.48
C SER A 183 1.07 8.13 -20.70
N ASP A 184 1.02 7.37 -19.60
CA ASP A 184 0.38 6.06 -19.49
C ASP A 184 -1.04 6.17 -18.86
N ILE A 185 -1.50 7.39 -18.56
CA ILE A 185 -2.82 7.68 -17.99
C ILE A 185 -3.89 7.53 -19.08
N LEU A 186 -4.76 6.55 -18.90
CA LEU A 186 -5.87 6.26 -19.80
C LEU A 186 -7.13 7.00 -19.36
N VAL A 187 -7.79 7.68 -20.29
CA VAL A 187 -9.01 8.44 -20.07
C VAL A 187 -10.10 7.95 -21.02
N ALA A 188 -11.34 7.90 -20.53
CA ALA A 188 -12.50 7.56 -21.34
C ALA A 188 -13.76 8.30 -20.89
N ARG A 189 -14.67 8.54 -21.83
CA ARG A 189 -16.02 9.03 -21.55
C ARG A 189 -16.95 7.88 -21.22
N GLY A 190 -17.83 8.08 -20.27
CA GLY A 190 -18.79 7.06 -19.88
C GLY A 190 -19.92 7.62 -19.04
N ASN A 191 -20.72 6.72 -18.49
CA ASN A 191 -21.74 7.06 -17.49
C ASN A 191 -21.78 6.07 -16.36
N TYR A 192 -22.30 6.55 -15.23
CA TYR A 192 -22.57 5.71 -14.08
C TYR A 192 -23.91 6.00 -13.41
N ALA A 193 -24.43 5.00 -12.70
CA ALA A 193 -25.63 5.11 -11.89
C ALA A 193 -25.32 5.80 -10.55
N SER A 194 -25.94 6.94 -10.30
CA SER A 194 -25.91 7.67 -9.03
C SER A 194 -27.29 7.65 -8.35
N GLN A 195 -27.37 8.16 -7.11
CA GLN A 195 -28.64 8.27 -6.38
C GLN A 195 -29.67 9.19 -7.06
N ILE A 196 -29.21 10.12 -7.88
CA ILE A 196 -30.02 11.15 -8.55
C ILE A 196 -30.23 10.85 -10.05
N GLY A 197 -29.77 9.69 -10.54
CA GLY A 197 -29.89 9.28 -11.94
C GLY A 197 -28.54 8.90 -12.55
N ARG A 198 -28.51 8.75 -13.87
CA ARG A 198 -27.25 8.53 -14.60
C ARG A 198 -26.49 9.83 -14.76
N VAL A 199 -25.19 9.77 -14.49
CA VAL A 199 -24.25 10.87 -14.65
C VAL A 199 -23.30 10.50 -15.79
N ASP A 200 -23.27 11.34 -16.83
CA ASP A 200 -22.24 11.27 -17.88
C ASP A 200 -21.00 12.01 -17.39
N SER A 201 -19.82 11.42 -17.53
CA SER A 201 -18.57 12.08 -17.12
C SER A 201 -17.36 11.47 -17.83
N GLU A 202 -16.17 11.92 -17.42
CA GLU A 202 -14.89 11.39 -17.86
C GLU A 202 -14.16 10.70 -16.72
N PHE A 203 -13.43 9.64 -17.05
CA PHE A 203 -12.82 8.76 -16.06
C PHE A 203 -11.38 8.48 -16.43
N VAL A 204 -10.50 8.46 -15.42
CA VAL A 204 -9.22 7.75 -15.52
C VAL A 204 -9.48 6.28 -15.26
N LEU A 205 -8.93 5.43 -16.13
CA LEU A 205 -9.03 3.98 -16.04
C LEU A 205 -7.64 3.38 -15.80
N GLU A 206 -7.50 2.61 -14.72
CA GLU A 206 -6.24 1.90 -14.47
C GLU A 206 -6.39 0.39 -14.53
N ASN A 207 -5.66 -0.23 -15.46
CA ASN A 207 -5.69 -1.68 -15.66
C ASN A 207 -4.91 -2.40 -14.54
N LYS A 208 -5.52 -3.43 -13.96
CA LYS A 208 -4.96 -4.33 -12.94
C LYS A 208 -5.23 -5.78 -13.34
N ARG A 209 -4.30 -6.68 -13.05
CA ARG A 209 -4.40 -8.11 -13.44
C ARG A 209 -5.09 -9.00 -12.40
N ARG A 210 -5.20 -8.53 -11.16
CA ARG A 210 -5.73 -9.32 -10.04
C ARG A 210 -6.92 -8.58 -9.42
N GLU A 211 -8.04 -9.28 -9.29
CA GLU A 211 -9.26 -8.70 -8.71
C GLU A 211 -9.06 -8.27 -7.25
N ASN A 212 -8.39 -9.11 -6.47
CA ASN A 212 -8.12 -8.82 -5.06
C ASN A 212 -7.34 -7.52 -4.88
N ASP A 213 -6.43 -7.22 -5.81
CA ASP A 213 -5.60 -6.02 -5.76
C ASP A 213 -6.44 -4.77 -5.98
N VAL A 214 -7.25 -4.78 -7.05
CA VAL A 214 -8.09 -3.63 -7.36
C VAL A 214 -9.19 -3.45 -6.30
N LYS A 215 -9.73 -4.54 -5.75
CA LYS A 215 -10.69 -4.50 -4.64
C LYS A 215 -10.07 -3.84 -3.40
N LEU A 216 -8.83 -4.20 -3.07
CA LEU A 216 -8.12 -3.61 -1.94
C LEU A 216 -7.76 -2.14 -2.20
N LEU A 217 -7.29 -1.80 -3.41
CA LEU A 217 -7.04 -0.41 -3.81
C LEU A 217 -8.31 0.43 -3.66
N CYS A 218 -9.45 -0.03 -4.18
CA CYS A 218 -10.73 0.65 -3.99
C CYS A 218 -11.06 0.84 -2.50
N SER A 219 -10.95 -0.20 -1.68
CA SER A 219 -11.28 -0.10 -0.25
C SER A 219 -10.44 0.96 0.49
N LYS A 220 -9.18 1.12 0.09
CA LYS A 220 -8.23 2.07 0.67
C LYS A 220 -8.46 3.48 0.12
N LEU A 221 -8.56 3.60 -1.20
CA LEU A 221 -8.68 4.87 -1.92
C LEU A 221 -10.06 5.52 -1.80
N SER A 222 -11.12 4.71 -1.63
CA SER A 222 -12.48 5.20 -1.41
C SER A 222 -12.80 5.47 0.08
N SER A 223 -11.81 5.31 0.98
CA SER A 223 -11.98 5.62 2.41
C SER A 223 -12.44 7.08 2.60
N HIS A 224 -13.31 7.32 3.58
CA HIS A 224 -13.81 8.67 3.86
C HIS A 224 -12.70 9.66 4.18
N GLU A 225 -11.58 9.18 4.71
CA GLU A 225 -10.38 9.97 5.03
C GLU A 225 -9.75 10.60 3.78
N LEU A 226 -9.90 9.96 2.61
CA LEU A 226 -9.33 10.44 1.34
C LEU A 226 -10.25 11.38 0.55
N ARG A 227 -11.52 11.49 0.91
CA ARG A 227 -12.46 12.33 0.17
C ARG A 227 -12.13 13.81 0.37
N GLY A 228 -11.77 14.47 -0.73
CA GLY A 228 -11.44 15.90 -0.72
C GLY A 228 -10.03 16.23 -0.28
N ILE A 229 -9.15 15.23 -0.11
CA ILE A 229 -7.71 15.46 0.04
C ILE A 229 -7.14 15.90 -1.31
N ASP A 230 -6.49 17.07 -1.32
CA ASP A 230 -5.73 17.53 -2.48
C ASP A 230 -4.61 16.52 -2.80
N GLY A 231 -4.45 16.18 -4.08
CA GLY A 231 -3.59 15.07 -4.50
C GLY A 231 -4.33 13.82 -4.95
N MET A 232 -5.62 13.68 -4.61
CA MET A 232 -6.36 12.42 -4.76
C MET A 232 -7.69 12.64 -5.46
N LEU A 233 -7.92 11.90 -6.55
CA LEU A 233 -9.21 11.89 -7.25
C LEU A 233 -10.17 10.85 -6.66
N ARG A 234 -11.46 11.09 -6.87
CA ARG A 234 -12.52 10.24 -6.34
C ARG A 234 -12.53 8.88 -7.06
N VAL A 235 -12.21 7.83 -6.32
CA VAL A 235 -12.37 6.45 -6.77
C VAL A 235 -13.82 6.01 -6.58
N LEU A 236 -14.47 5.63 -7.68
CA LEU A 236 -15.86 5.16 -7.68
C LEU A 236 -15.97 3.67 -7.34
N GLY A 237 -15.05 2.89 -7.88
CA GLY A 237 -15.05 1.44 -7.78
C GLY A 237 -14.12 0.83 -8.82
N TYR A 238 -14.33 -0.45 -9.12
CA TYR A 238 -13.63 -1.14 -10.18
C TYR A 238 -14.60 -1.97 -11.01
N ARG A 239 -14.20 -2.34 -12.22
CA ARG A 239 -14.99 -3.17 -13.13
C ARG A 239 -14.14 -4.26 -13.78
N GLN A 240 -14.80 -5.26 -14.35
CA GLN A 240 -14.21 -6.11 -15.38
C GLN A 240 -14.73 -5.57 -16.74
N PRO A 241 -13.86 -5.06 -17.64
CA PRO A 241 -14.27 -4.68 -18.98
C PRO A 241 -14.77 -5.89 -19.78
N PRO A 242 -15.50 -5.68 -20.90
CA PRO A 242 -16.08 -6.77 -21.68
C PRO A 242 -15.06 -7.57 -22.51
N TYR A 243 -13.77 -7.24 -22.41
CA TYR A 243 -12.68 -7.88 -23.12
C TYR A 243 -11.58 -8.36 -22.16
N ASP A 244 -10.85 -9.38 -22.59
CA ASP A 244 -9.66 -9.89 -21.91
C ASP A 244 -8.37 -9.38 -22.61
N GLU A 245 -7.23 -9.63 -21.97
CA GLU A 245 -5.92 -9.44 -22.60
C GLU A 245 -5.69 -10.44 -23.75
N PRO A 246 -4.77 -10.17 -24.70
CA PRO A 246 -4.51 -11.07 -25.84
C PRO A 246 -4.13 -12.51 -25.44
N ASP A 247 -3.61 -12.70 -24.23
CA ASP A 247 -3.25 -14.01 -23.67
C ASP A 247 -4.42 -14.73 -22.97
N GLY A 248 -5.63 -14.15 -23.02
CA GLY A 248 -6.83 -14.66 -22.34
C GLY A 248 -6.90 -14.33 -20.85
N THR A 249 -5.97 -13.53 -20.33
CA THR A 249 -5.99 -13.10 -18.93
C THR A 249 -7.06 -12.04 -18.71
N LYS A 250 -7.85 -12.21 -17.65
CA LYS A 250 -8.79 -11.19 -17.22
C LYS A 250 -8.07 -9.93 -16.76
N ILE A 251 -8.63 -8.80 -17.17
CA ILE A 251 -8.24 -7.46 -16.75
C ILE A 251 -9.32 -6.91 -15.82
N PHE A 252 -8.92 -6.14 -14.84
CA PHE A 252 -9.81 -5.32 -14.01
C PHE A 252 -9.40 -3.86 -14.13
N GLN A 253 -10.36 -2.95 -14.04
CA GLN A 253 -10.10 -1.52 -14.18
C GLN A 253 -10.57 -0.76 -12.96
N LEU A 254 -9.66 -0.01 -12.33
CA LEU A 254 -10.00 1.00 -11.33
C LEU A 254 -10.67 2.18 -12.05
N ILE A 255 -11.77 2.68 -11.48
CA ILE A 255 -12.56 3.79 -12.05
C ILE A 255 -12.37 5.02 -11.18
N ILE A 256 -11.77 6.06 -11.76
CA ILE A 256 -11.46 7.31 -11.06
C ILE A 256 -12.17 8.46 -11.80
N GLU A 257 -13.04 9.18 -11.11
CA GLU A 257 -13.84 10.28 -11.68
C GLU A 257 -12.97 11.53 -11.91
N LEU A 258 -13.04 12.10 -13.12
CA LEU A 258 -12.40 13.37 -13.46
C LEU A 258 -13.37 14.54 -13.26
N PRO A 259 -12.91 15.69 -12.73
CA PRO A 259 -13.72 16.90 -12.70
C PRO A 259 -14.00 17.45 -14.11
N GLU A 260 -15.25 17.84 -14.38
CA GLU A 260 -15.70 18.31 -15.71
C GLU A 260 -15.14 19.68 -16.11
N ASP A 261 -15.01 20.62 -15.16
CA ASP A 261 -14.63 22.00 -15.43
C ASP A 261 -13.11 22.25 -15.35
N SER A 262 -12.29 21.33 -15.86
CA SER A 262 -10.83 21.45 -15.77
C SER A 262 -10.12 21.05 -17.05
N HIS A 263 -9.20 21.91 -17.50
CA HIS A 263 -8.17 21.50 -18.44
C HIS A 263 -7.27 20.47 -17.75
N ARG A 264 -6.99 19.38 -18.45
CA ARG A 264 -6.19 18.26 -17.92
C ARG A 264 -5.04 17.95 -18.84
N GLU A 265 -3.89 17.76 -18.23
CA GLU A 265 -2.68 17.32 -18.88
C GLU A 265 -1.81 16.61 -17.86
N THR A 266 -0.82 15.87 -18.32
CA THR A 266 0.18 15.33 -17.40
C THR A 266 1.21 16.38 -17.06
N LEU A 267 1.86 16.22 -15.91
CA LEU A 267 2.97 17.09 -15.55
C LEU A 267 4.11 16.96 -16.59
N GLU A 268 4.31 15.78 -17.16
CA GLU A 268 5.25 15.57 -18.26
C GLU A 268 4.90 16.41 -19.49
N HIS A 269 3.65 16.33 -19.97
CA HIS A 269 3.20 17.11 -21.12
C HIS A 269 3.34 18.61 -20.89
N ARG A 270 3.04 19.06 -19.67
CA ARG A 270 3.22 20.46 -19.26
C ARG A 270 4.68 20.90 -19.33
N ILE A 271 5.62 20.07 -18.84
CA ILE A 271 7.06 20.36 -18.89
C ILE A 271 7.54 20.44 -20.36
N LEU A 272 7.00 19.60 -21.24
CA LEU A 272 7.36 19.56 -22.66
C LEU A 272 6.81 20.75 -23.47
N THR A 273 5.62 21.24 -23.14
CA THR A 273 4.88 22.20 -24.00
C THR A 273 4.83 23.62 -23.48
N GLN A 274 4.94 23.83 -22.17
CA GLN A 274 4.82 25.16 -21.56
C GLN A 274 6.19 25.80 -21.35
N GLU A 275 6.23 27.13 -21.45
CA GLU A 275 7.40 27.91 -21.08
C GLU A 275 7.78 27.68 -19.61
N ARG A 276 9.09 27.72 -19.32
CA ARG A 276 9.64 27.50 -17.98
C ARG A 276 9.07 28.51 -16.97
N PRO A 277 8.28 28.08 -15.97
CA PRO A 277 7.71 28.97 -14.98
C PRO A 277 8.76 29.57 -14.05
N SER A 278 8.33 30.55 -13.24
CA SER A 278 9.15 31.13 -12.19
C SER A 278 9.64 30.07 -11.20
N LEU A 279 10.73 30.34 -10.47
CA LEU A 279 11.21 29.42 -9.44
C LEU A 279 10.11 29.16 -8.38
N ARG A 280 9.39 30.21 -7.98
CA ARG A 280 8.26 30.10 -7.04
C ARG A 280 7.20 29.12 -7.54
N ASP A 281 6.74 29.24 -8.79
CA ASP A 281 5.69 28.37 -9.32
C ASP A 281 6.15 26.92 -9.40
N ARG A 282 7.42 26.69 -9.75
CA ARG A 282 8.01 25.35 -9.76
C ARG A 282 8.13 24.77 -8.36
N LEU A 283 8.49 25.58 -7.36
CA LEU A 283 8.47 25.18 -5.94
C LEU A 283 7.04 24.85 -5.47
N MET A 284 6.03 25.60 -5.92
CA MET A 284 4.63 25.32 -5.62
C MET A 284 4.15 24.00 -6.25
N ILE A 285 4.59 23.68 -7.48
CA ILE A 285 4.35 22.37 -8.10
C ILE A 285 4.99 21.27 -7.25
N CYS A 286 6.28 21.42 -6.89
CA CYS A 286 6.99 20.46 -6.04
C CYS A 286 6.29 20.25 -4.69
N LEU A 287 5.80 21.33 -4.06
CA LEU A 287 5.05 21.27 -2.81
C LEU A 287 3.79 20.44 -2.97
N LYS A 288 3.00 20.65 -4.02
CA LYS A 288 1.76 19.89 -4.27
C LYS A 288 2.02 18.40 -4.49
N ILE A 289 3.12 18.05 -5.18
CA ILE A 289 3.53 16.64 -5.32
C ILE A 289 3.90 16.07 -3.95
N ALA A 290 4.74 16.76 -3.18
CA ALA A 290 5.18 16.30 -1.86
C ALA A 290 4.01 16.17 -0.86
N GLU A 291 3.02 17.07 -0.92
CA GLU A 291 1.80 16.99 -0.11
C GLU A 291 0.93 15.80 -0.50
N ALA A 292 0.78 15.51 -1.80
CA ALA A 292 0.09 14.32 -2.25
C ALA A 292 0.77 13.05 -1.74
N VAL A 293 2.11 12.97 -1.82
CA VAL A 293 2.89 11.83 -1.29
C VAL A 293 2.75 11.72 0.23
N ARG A 294 2.79 12.84 0.96
CA ARG A 294 2.56 12.87 2.41
C ARG A 294 1.17 12.31 2.76
N SER A 295 0.14 12.67 2.00
CA SER A 295 -1.21 12.13 2.19
C SER A 295 -1.24 10.61 1.99
N VAL A 296 -0.56 10.09 0.97
CA VAL A 296 -0.41 8.63 0.76
C VAL A 296 0.28 7.96 1.96
N HIS A 297 1.40 8.52 2.42
CA HIS A 297 2.16 7.97 3.55
C HIS A 297 1.37 8.00 4.86
N SER A 298 0.57 9.04 5.10
CA SER A 298 -0.27 9.17 6.30
C SER A 298 -1.32 8.05 6.45
N LEU A 299 -1.68 7.40 5.33
CA LEU A 299 -2.62 6.28 5.29
C LEU A 299 -1.93 4.91 5.34
N GLY A 300 -0.61 4.89 5.59
CA GLY A 300 0.19 3.67 5.55
C GLY A 300 0.32 3.07 4.15
N LEU A 301 0.04 3.87 3.11
CA LEU A 301 0.17 3.47 1.70
C LEU A 301 1.51 3.95 1.14
N LYS A 302 1.92 3.33 0.04
CA LYS A 302 3.12 3.63 -0.73
C LYS A 302 2.74 3.68 -2.21
N HIS A 303 3.14 4.72 -2.92
CA HIS A 303 2.64 5.01 -4.26
C HIS A 303 3.38 4.23 -5.36
N LYS A 304 4.72 4.19 -5.28
CA LYS A 304 5.64 3.43 -6.17
C LYS A 304 5.77 3.84 -7.63
N SER A 305 4.90 4.72 -8.12
CA SER A 305 5.01 5.26 -9.48
C SER A 305 4.99 6.79 -9.50
N ILE A 306 5.64 7.44 -8.53
CA ILE A 306 5.71 8.91 -8.48
C ILE A 306 6.63 9.39 -9.62
N ARG A 307 6.03 9.86 -10.71
CA ARG A 307 6.72 10.29 -11.93
C ARG A 307 5.88 11.33 -12.67
N PRO A 308 6.45 12.32 -13.37
CA PRO A 308 5.63 13.33 -14.06
C PRO A 308 4.68 12.77 -15.12
N ARG A 309 5.00 11.63 -15.76
CA ARG A 309 4.09 10.91 -16.68
C ARG A 309 2.85 10.33 -15.99
N ALA A 310 2.91 10.08 -14.67
CA ALA A 310 1.84 9.51 -13.85
C ALA A 310 1.21 10.55 -12.91
N ILE A 311 1.51 11.83 -13.13
CA ILE A 311 0.95 12.94 -12.36
C ILE A 311 -0.01 13.71 -13.24
N LEU A 312 -1.29 13.71 -12.87
CA LEU A 312 -2.33 14.47 -13.55
C LEU A 312 -2.38 15.89 -12.99
N VAL A 313 -2.40 16.88 -13.88
CA VAL A 313 -2.56 18.28 -13.55
C VAL A 313 -3.92 18.76 -14.02
N LEU A 314 -4.69 19.34 -13.11
CA LEU A 314 -6.05 19.84 -13.34
C LEU A 314 -6.06 21.35 -13.14
N THR A 315 -6.38 22.09 -14.19
CA THR A 315 -6.45 23.55 -14.17
C THR A 315 -7.89 23.99 -14.42
N PRO A 316 -8.57 24.62 -13.44
CA PRO A 316 -9.95 25.03 -13.61
C PRO A 316 -10.17 25.93 -14.83
N ILE A 317 -11.27 25.70 -15.55
CA ILE A 317 -11.68 26.52 -16.69
C ILE A 317 -12.57 27.66 -16.16
N GLY A 318 -12.10 28.92 -16.21
CA GLY A 318 -12.90 30.08 -15.82
C GLY A 318 -12.12 31.20 -15.10
N PRO A 319 -12.78 32.30 -14.71
CA PRO A 319 -12.14 33.50 -14.13
C PRO A 319 -11.58 33.28 -12.71
N ALA A 320 -11.96 32.18 -12.03
CA ALA A 320 -11.38 31.76 -10.75
C ALA A 320 -10.08 30.95 -10.97
N LEU A 321 -9.09 31.56 -11.62
CA LEU A 321 -7.81 30.96 -12.05
C LEU A 321 -6.89 30.42 -10.93
N ARG A 322 -7.33 30.32 -9.67
CA ARG A 322 -6.37 30.38 -8.55
C ARG A 322 -5.83 29.09 -7.97
N GLU A 323 -6.32 27.90 -8.29
CA GLU A 323 -5.72 26.69 -7.72
C GLU A 323 -5.64 25.54 -8.72
N MET A 324 -4.54 25.49 -9.48
CA MET A 324 -4.09 24.28 -10.17
C MET A 324 -4.06 23.11 -9.17
N LYS A 325 -4.76 22.03 -9.45
CA LYS A 325 -4.70 20.79 -8.65
C LYS A 325 -3.81 19.77 -9.31
N LEU A 326 -3.29 18.86 -8.51
CA LEU A 326 -2.43 17.78 -8.95
C LEU A 326 -2.97 16.49 -8.34
N SER A 327 -2.94 15.39 -9.09
CA SER A 327 -3.32 14.08 -8.55
C SER A 327 -2.38 12.97 -9.02
N LEU A 328 -2.00 12.11 -8.08
CA LEU A 328 -1.16 10.94 -8.38
C LEU A 328 -2.02 9.83 -9.00
N GLN A 329 -1.54 9.25 -10.11
CA GLN A 329 -2.15 8.13 -10.83
C GLN A 329 -1.15 6.96 -10.90
N ASP A 330 -1.55 5.83 -11.47
CA ASP A 330 -0.74 4.60 -11.60
C ASP A 330 -0.55 3.87 -10.26
N TRP A 331 -1.67 3.66 -9.55
CA TRP A 331 -1.72 3.04 -8.23
C TRP A 331 -1.29 1.57 -8.25
N SER A 332 -0.39 1.18 -7.36
CA SER A 332 0.09 -0.21 -7.27
C SER A 332 0.15 -0.74 -5.83
N LEU A 333 -0.19 -2.01 -5.63
CA LEU A 333 -0.02 -2.70 -4.34
C LEU A 333 1.32 -3.43 -4.26
N ILE A 334 1.78 -3.77 -3.04
CA ILE A 334 2.98 -4.62 -2.83
C ILE A 334 2.50 -6.07 -2.91
N HIS A 335 3.28 -6.95 -3.54
CA HIS A 335 3.18 -8.38 -3.34
C HIS A 335 4.41 -8.90 -2.62
N GLU A 336 4.18 -9.86 -1.74
CA GLU A 336 5.17 -10.77 -1.21
C GLU A 336 4.69 -12.18 -1.62
N ILE A 337 5.64 -13.01 -2.06
CA ILE A 337 5.60 -14.49 -2.11
C ILE A 337 5.39 -15.17 -3.48
N SER A 338 6.47 -15.84 -3.89
CA SER A 338 6.52 -17.22 -4.46
C SER A 338 5.58 -17.52 -5.62
N GLY A 339 6.13 -17.42 -6.81
CA GLY A 339 5.59 -18.05 -8.00
C GLY A 339 6.28 -17.47 -9.21
N ALA A 340 7.08 -18.27 -9.88
CA ALA A 340 7.67 -17.92 -11.16
C ALA A 340 6.57 -17.78 -12.22
N THR A 341 5.83 -16.69 -12.22
CA THR A 341 4.94 -16.30 -13.31
C THR A 341 4.79 -14.77 -13.33
N THR A 342 5.36 -14.19 -14.40
CA THR A 342 5.48 -12.76 -14.70
C THR A 342 6.42 -11.93 -13.80
N GLN A 343 7.60 -12.48 -13.51
CA GLN A 343 8.83 -11.69 -13.41
C GLN A 343 9.28 -11.21 -14.82
N LEU A 344 8.44 -10.43 -15.50
CA LEU A 344 8.98 -9.40 -16.37
C LEU A 344 9.25 -8.26 -15.39
N GLY A 345 10.49 -8.10 -14.95
CA GLY A 345 10.89 -6.86 -14.27
C GLY A 345 10.36 -5.69 -15.09
N GLU A 346 9.93 -4.61 -14.44
CA GLU A 346 9.42 -3.40 -15.10
C GLU A 346 10.42 -2.93 -16.18
N THR A 347 10.23 -3.39 -17.43
CA THR A 347 11.25 -3.35 -18.49
C THR A 347 11.29 -2.01 -19.23
N GLN A 348 10.45 -1.05 -18.83
CA GLN A 348 10.52 0.31 -19.35
C GLN A 348 11.46 1.12 -18.46
N TRP A 349 12.67 1.37 -18.96
CA TRP A 349 13.66 2.22 -18.31
C TRP A 349 13.09 3.59 -17.92
N GLN A 350 12.05 4.07 -18.63
CA GLN A 350 11.29 5.29 -18.33
C GLN A 350 10.67 5.29 -16.93
N ARG A 351 10.38 4.11 -16.36
CA ARG A 351 9.98 3.97 -14.96
C ARG A 351 11.21 3.88 -14.04
N ALA A 352 12.17 3.05 -14.43
CA ALA A 352 13.32 2.69 -13.63
C ALA A 352 14.14 3.91 -13.17
N ILE A 353 14.31 4.93 -14.01
CA ILE A 353 15.09 6.12 -13.64
C ILE A 353 14.53 6.89 -12.42
N TYR A 354 13.25 6.71 -12.10
CA TYR A 354 12.59 7.29 -10.92
C TYR A 354 12.51 6.32 -9.74
N GLN A 355 12.90 5.06 -9.89
CA GLN A 355 12.82 4.05 -8.83
C GLN A 355 14.12 3.96 -8.04
N HIS A 356 14.02 3.80 -6.72
CA HIS A 356 15.20 3.65 -5.87
C HIS A 356 16.06 2.43 -6.29
N PRO A 357 17.41 2.49 -6.26
CA PRO A 357 18.27 1.40 -6.74
C PRO A 357 17.97 0.02 -6.11
N GLN A 358 17.67 -0.01 -4.82
CA GLN A 358 17.33 -1.25 -4.11
C GLN A 358 16.07 -1.93 -4.67
N ARG A 359 15.16 -1.16 -5.30
CA ARG A 359 13.90 -1.64 -5.90
C ARG A 359 14.07 -2.22 -7.30
N GLN A 360 15.21 -2.00 -7.94
CA GLN A 360 15.48 -2.46 -9.31
C GLN A 360 16.22 -3.81 -9.36
N THR A 361 16.45 -4.44 -8.21
CA THR A 361 17.16 -5.74 -8.11
C THR A 361 16.19 -6.92 -8.09
N GLN A 362 16.66 -8.12 -8.48
CA GLN A 362 15.83 -9.35 -8.54
C GLN A 362 15.20 -9.78 -7.20
N TYR A 363 15.63 -9.19 -6.08
CA TYR A 363 15.12 -9.47 -4.73
C TYR A 363 14.51 -8.22 -4.06
N ALA A 364 13.94 -7.30 -4.85
CA ALA A 364 13.26 -6.08 -4.40
C ALA A 364 12.01 -6.31 -3.50
N GLU A 365 11.83 -7.51 -2.96
CA GLU A 365 10.73 -7.92 -2.09
C GLU A 365 10.94 -7.50 -0.62
N SER A 366 12.09 -6.90 -0.25
CA SER A 366 12.23 -6.27 1.06
C SER A 366 11.17 -5.17 1.26
N ALA A 367 10.75 -4.99 2.51
CA ALA A 367 9.50 -4.36 2.92
C ALA A 367 9.38 -2.88 2.52
N TYR A 368 9.12 -2.59 1.23
CA TYR A 368 9.04 -1.26 0.61
C TYR A 368 8.99 -0.11 1.62
N GLU A 369 10.06 0.63 1.87
CA GLU A 369 10.03 1.71 2.85
C GLU A 369 9.52 3.03 2.24
N PRO A 370 8.94 3.95 3.03
CA PRO A 370 8.52 5.26 2.54
C PRO A 370 9.63 6.01 1.78
N GLN A 371 10.90 5.81 2.14
CA GLN A 371 12.03 6.43 1.45
C GLN A 371 12.12 6.10 -0.04
N HIS A 372 11.56 4.98 -0.50
CA HIS A 372 11.54 4.67 -1.93
C HIS A 372 10.66 5.65 -2.72
N ASP A 373 9.52 6.05 -2.15
CA ASP A 373 8.69 7.10 -2.71
C ASP A 373 9.40 8.46 -2.63
N ILE A 374 10.20 8.68 -1.59
CA ILE A 374 10.99 9.91 -1.42
C ILE A 374 12.08 10.03 -2.49
N TYR A 375 12.74 8.94 -2.86
CA TYR A 375 13.67 8.92 -3.99
C TYR A 375 12.94 9.33 -5.28
N SER A 376 11.80 8.71 -5.59
CA SER A 376 10.99 9.04 -6.77
C SER A 376 10.51 10.49 -6.77
N LEU A 377 10.13 11.00 -5.60
CA LEU A 377 9.80 12.40 -5.36
C LEU A 377 11.02 13.31 -5.61
N GLY A 378 12.22 12.91 -5.18
CA GLY A 378 13.47 13.64 -5.42
C GLY A 378 13.80 13.80 -6.90
N VAL A 379 13.72 12.71 -7.67
CA VAL A 379 13.92 12.74 -9.14
C VAL A 379 12.85 13.61 -9.81
N SER A 380 11.59 13.50 -9.38
CA SER A 380 10.49 14.33 -9.91
C SER A 380 10.66 15.82 -9.59
N ILE A 381 11.09 16.16 -8.37
CA ILE A 381 11.40 17.53 -7.95
C ILE A 381 12.55 18.08 -8.80
N LEU A 382 13.61 17.30 -9.02
CA LEU A 382 14.73 17.71 -9.87
C LEU A 382 14.26 18.05 -11.29
N GLN A 383 13.44 17.19 -11.88
CA GLN A 383 12.87 17.41 -13.22
C GLN A 383 12.05 18.72 -13.28
N VAL A 384 11.21 18.98 -12.27
CA VAL A 384 10.42 20.22 -12.18
C VAL A 384 11.32 21.45 -11.96
N LEU A 385 12.35 21.35 -11.11
CA LEU A 385 13.28 22.45 -10.83
C LEU A 385 14.20 22.79 -12.01
N LEU A 386 14.46 21.84 -12.90
CA LEU A 386 15.14 22.07 -14.18
C LEU A 386 14.15 22.52 -15.26
N TRP A 387 12.88 22.12 -15.13
CA TRP A 387 11.83 22.26 -16.14
C TRP A 387 12.26 21.68 -17.49
N GLN A 388 12.74 20.44 -17.44
CA GLN A 388 13.25 19.72 -18.58
C GLN A 388 12.78 18.27 -18.49
N SER A 389 12.30 17.70 -19.59
CA SER A 389 11.98 16.28 -19.61
C SER A 389 13.23 15.41 -19.48
N PHE A 390 13.12 14.34 -18.67
CA PHE A 390 14.16 13.30 -18.61
C PHE A 390 13.97 12.20 -19.67
N ILE A 391 12.89 12.26 -20.44
CA ILE A 391 12.57 11.34 -21.52
C ILE A 391 12.44 12.18 -22.79
N ALA A 392 13.49 12.21 -23.60
CA ALA A 392 13.48 12.93 -24.86
C ALA A 392 12.89 12.04 -25.96
N GLU A 393 12.04 12.61 -26.82
CA GLU A 393 11.65 11.95 -28.07
C GLU A 393 12.84 11.96 -29.02
N SER A 394 13.16 10.81 -29.61
CA SER A 394 14.19 10.71 -30.63
C SER A 394 13.60 10.60 -32.04
N ALA A 395 14.43 10.84 -33.06
CA ALA A 395 13.98 10.96 -34.46
C ALA A 395 13.36 9.67 -35.04
N ASP A 396 13.58 8.52 -34.40
CA ASP A 396 12.98 7.24 -34.78
C ASP A 396 11.70 6.92 -33.99
N MET A 397 11.13 7.91 -33.30
CA MET A 397 9.98 7.78 -32.40
C MET A 397 10.22 6.85 -31.21
N SER A 398 11.48 6.52 -30.89
CA SER A 398 11.83 5.85 -29.63
C SER A 398 12.17 6.87 -28.55
N ASP A 399 11.68 6.63 -27.33
CA ASP A 399 12.06 7.41 -26.16
C ASP A 399 13.57 7.22 -25.89
N ARG A 400 14.29 8.31 -25.60
CA ARG A 400 15.68 8.28 -25.13
C ARG A 400 15.84 8.98 -23.78
N ILE A 401 16.84 8.55 -23.01
CA ILE A 401 17.23 9.26 -21.79
C ILE A 401 17.76 10.67 -22.15
N CYS A 402 17.52 11.66 -21.30
CA CYS A 402 17.96 13.03 -21.56
C CYS A 402 19.50 13.18 -21.60
N ASP A 403 19.96 14.13 -22.42
CA ASP A 403 21.39 14.36 -22.68
C ASP A 403 22.18 14.74 -21.42
N ILE A 404 21.51 15.35 -20.45
CA ILE A 404 22.12 15.74 -19.18
C ILE A 404 22.48 14.50 -18.36
N PHE A 405 21.59 13.51 -18.28
CA PHE A 405 21.89 12.25 -17.59
C PHE A 405 23.05 11.52 -18.25
N GLU A 406 23.06 11.46 -19.58
CA GLU A 406 24.15 10.85 -20.34
C GLU A 406 25.49 11.59 -20.10
N THR A 407 25.48 12.91 -20.15
CA THR A 407 26.68 13.74 -19.97
C THR A 407 27.33 13.51 -18.61
N TYR A 408 26.54 13.60 -17.53
CA TYR A 408 27.04 13.37 -16.18
C TYR A 408 27.44 11.91 -15.95
N GLY A 409 26.67 10.95 -16.49
CA GLY A 409 26.99 9.53 -16.38
C GLY A 409 28.30 9.12 -17.04
N LEU A 410 28.59 9.65 -18.24
CA LEU A 410 29.84 9.39 -18.95
C LEU A 410 31.02 10.14 -18.31
N ALA A 411 30.80 11.34 -17.77
CA ALA A 411 31.83 12.11 -17.07
C ALA A 411 32.36 11.42 -15.81
N ARG A 412 31.52 10.62 -15.12
CA ARG A 412 31.95 9.77 -14.00
C ARG A 412 32.86 8.62 -14.41
N GLY A 413 32.83 8.19 -15.67
CA GLY A 413 33.55 7.01 -16.16
C GLY A 413 32.96 5.69 -15.62
N ASP A 414 33.73 4.59 -15.63
CA ASP A 414 33.32 3.28 -15.09
C ASP A 414 34.22 2.93 -13.89
N PRO A 415 34.03 3.58 -12.72
CA PRO A 415 34.76 3.25 -11.51
C PRO A 415 34.48 1.81 -11.07
N ASP A 416 35.39 1.23 -10.27
CA ASP A 416 35.30 -0.15 -9.80
C ASP A 416 34.02 -0.45 -8.98
N ASP A 417 33.37 0.60 -8.45
CA ASP A 417 32.09 0.51 -7.73
C ASP A 417 30.86 0.57 -8.66
N HIS A 418 31.06 0.70 -9.97
CA HIS A 418 30.04 0.81 -11.01
C HIS A 418 29.01 1.94 -10.79
N THR A 419 29.39 3.00 -10.07
CA THR A 419 28.55 4.19 -9.85
C THR A 419 28.58 5.20 -11.00
N GLY A 420 29.28 4.89 -12.09
CA GLY A 420 29.29 5.67 -13.33
C GLY A 420 29.00 4.82 -14.57
N LEU A 421 29.08 5.43 -15.75
CA LEU A 421 28.84 4.78 -17.04
C LEU A 421 30.09 4.78 -17.93
N PRO A 422 30.46 3.65 -18.54
CA PRO A 422 31.55 3.58 -19.51
C PRO A 422 31.18 4.31 -20.81
N GLU A 423 32.17 4.90 -21.46
CA GLU A 423 32.04 5.63 -22.74
C GLU A 423 31.32 4.83 -23.84
N ARG A 424 31.48 3.51 -23.85
CA ARG A 424 30.80 2.59 -24.79
C ARG A 424 29.26 2.57 -24.66
N TYR A 425 28.69 3.18 -23.63
CA TYR A 425 27.23 3.28 -23.45
C TYR A 425 26.61 4.52 -24.10
N ARG A 426 27.43 5.45 -24.60
CA ARG A 426 26.99 6.68 -25.30
C ARG A 426 25.89 6.40 -26.32
N GLY A 427 24.79 7.14 -26.23
CA GLY A 427 23.61 7.04 -27.10
C GLY A 427 22.79 5.75 -26.97
N ILE A 428 23.14 4.82 -26.06
CA ILE A 428 22.42 3.56 -25.89
C ILE A 428 21.60 3.62 -24.60
N THR A 429 20.37 4.17 -24.68
CA THR A 429 19.46 4.38 -23.55
C THR A 429 19.33 3.16 -22.63
N ALA A 430 19.13 1.97 -23.20
CA ALA A 430 19.00 0.73 -22.43
C ALA A 430 20.26 0.38 -21.62
N LYS A 431 21.46 0.80 -22.05
CA LYS A 431 22.70 0.62 -21.30
C LYS A 431 22.93 1.75 -20.30
N LEU A 432 22.64 2.99 -20.69
CA LEU A 432 22.77 4.16 -19.81
C LEU A 432 21.92 4.01 -18.54
N THR A 433 20.75 3.38 -18.66
CA THR A 433 19.79 3.19 -17.56
C THR A 433 19.87 1.81 -16.90
N SER A 434 20.82 0.97 -17.30
CA SER A 434 20.93 -0.43 -16.82
C SER A 434 21.54 -0.60 -15.44
N ARG A 435 22.14 0.46 -14.89
CA ARG A 435 22.85 0.43 -13.61
C ARG A 435 22.13 1.31 -12.58
N PRO A 436 21.32 0.71 -11.67
CA PRO A 436 20.49 1.49 -10.76
C PRO A 436 21.27 2.43 -9.83
N TRP A 437 22.38 1.95 -9.26
CA TRP A 437 23.24 2.76 -8.39
C TRP A 437 23.96 3.89 -9.14
N ALA A 438 24.37 3.65 -10.39
CA ALA A 438 24.88 4.72 -11.25
C ALA A 438 23.80 5.79 -11.48
N SER A 439 22.55 5.39 -11.75
CA SER A 439 21.44 6.34 -11.93
C SER A 439 21.24 7.26 -10.72
N LYS A 440 21.30 6.72 -9.49
CA LYS A 440 21.22 7.52 -8.24
C LYS A 440 22.34 8.56 -8.19
N GLU A 441 23.59 8.13 -8.40
CA GLU A 441 24.74 9.04 -8.33
C GLU A 441 24.76 10.07 -9.45
N ILE A 442 24.32 9.71 -10.66
CA ILE A 442 24.16 10.66 -11.77
C ILE A 442 23.14 11.73 -11.42
N TRP A 443 21.99 11.38 -10.83
CA TRP A 443 21.02 12.38 -10.41
C TRP A 443 21.54 13.32 -9.31
N ARG A 444 22.41 12.83 -8.42
CA ARG A 444 23.11 13.68 -7.45
C ARG A 444 24.04 14.66 -8.14
N ASP A 445 24.83 14.20 -9.09
CA ASP A 445 25.76 15.06 -9.82
C ASP A 445 25.01 16.10 -10.68
N VAL A 446 23.90 15.71 -11.31
CA VAL A 446 23.00 16.63 -12.02
C VAL A 446 22.44 17.66 -11.05
N ALA A 447 21.98 17.26 -9.86
CA ALA A 447 21.49 18.21 -8.87
C ALA A 447 22.58 19.20 -8.42
N ALA A 448 23.81 18.73 -8.18
CA ALA A 448 24.94 19.55 -7.76
C ALA A 448 25.45 20.50 -8.86
N GLY A 449 25.44 20.05 -10.12
CA GLY A 449 25.95 20.84 -11.23
C GLY A 449 24.94 21.84 -11.80
N GLU A 450 23.64 21.51 -11.78
CA GLU A 450 22.60 22.31 -12.45
C GLU A 450 21.80 23.21 -11.50
N LEU A 451 21.64 22.81 -10.24
CA LEU A 451 20.93 23.63 -9.25
C LEU A 451 21.91 24.63 -8.62
N LYS A 452 21.93 25.85 -9.15
CA LYS A 452 22.79 26.95 -8.68
C LYS A 452 22.61 27.31 -7.19
N ASP A 453 21.45 27.00 -6.62
CA ASP A 453 21.14 27.24 -5.21
C ASP A 453 21.44 26.00 -4.38
N ARG A 454 22.43 26.11 -3.49
CA ARG A 454 22.85 25.04 -2.56
C ARG A 454 21.72 24.49 -1.69
N THR A 455 20.68 25.27 -1.44
CA THR A 455 19.52 24.86 -0.65
C THR A 455 18.59 23.95 -1.46
N LEU A 456 18.44 24.24 -2.76
CA LEU A 456 17.69 23.39 -3.69
C LEU A 456 18.44 22.10 -4.00
N GLU A 457 19.75 22.19 -4.22
CA GLU A 457 20.66 21.04 -4.31
C GLU A 457 20.51 20.13 -3.08
N ARG A 458 20.60 20.70 -1.87
CA ARG A 458 20.48 19.95 -0.62
C ARG A 458 19.10 19.31 -0.46
N LEU A 459 18.02 19.97 -0.88
CA LEU A 459 16.69 19.39 -0.87
C LEU A 459 16.64 18.13 -1.74
N VAL A 460 17.10 18.22 -2.99
CA VAL A 460 17.05 17.10 -3.93
C VAL A 460 17.96 15.96 -3.49
N THR A 461 19.22 16.25 -3.15
CA THR A 461 20.19 15.23 -2.72
C THR A 461 19.70 14.48 -1.48
N ARG A 462 19.12 15.16 -0.49
CA ARG A 462 18.51 14.49 0.68
C ARG A 462 17.30 13.61 0.32
N CYS A 463 16.52 13.96 -0.72
CA CYS A 463 15.48 13.06 -1.22
C CYS A 463 16.07 11.82 -1.90
N LEU A 464 17.15 11.97 -2.68
CA LEU A 464 17.83 10.88 -3.37
C LEU A 464 18.56 9.93 -2.42
N ASP A 465 19.06 10.45 -1.30
CA ASP A 465 19.72 9.64 -0.27
C ASP A 465 18.73 8.80 0.55
N GLY A 466 17.48 9.25 0.71
CA GLY A 466 16.49 8.54 1.53
C GLY A 466 16.81 8.64 3.02
N ASP A 467 16.55 7.60 3.81
CA ASP A 467 16.95 7.54 5.21
C ASP A 467 18.48 7.33 5.40
N GLU A 468 19.17 6.91 4.33
CA GLU A 468 20.61 6.79 4.30
C GLU A 468 21.28 8.18 4.43
N GLN A 469 22.44 8.23 5.09
CA GLN A 469 23.33 9.41 5.11
C GLN A 469 22.68 10.74 5.55
N GLY A 470 21.57 10.70 6.30
CA GLY A 470 20.88 11.90 6.80
C GLY A 470 19.93 12.56 5.77
N GLY A 471 19.49 11.83 4.76
CA GLY A 471 18.43 12.27 3.85
C GLY A 471 17.05 12.32 4.50
N PHE A 472 15.99 12.23 3.70
CA PHE A 472 14.59 12.24 4.17
C PHE A 472 14.01 10.83 4.22
N GLY A 473 13.44 10.44 5.36
CA GLY A 473 12.71 9.18 5.50
C GLY A 473 11.24 9.28 5.08
N GLU A 474 10.63 10.47 5.26
CA GLU A 474 9.21 10.69 5.01
C GLU A 474 8.90 12.00 4.27
N ALA A 475 7.77 12.04 3.56
CA ALA A 475 7.39 13.19 2.74
C ALA A 475 7.07 14.44 3.55
N VAL A 476 6.72 14.30 4.83
CA VAL A 476 6.48 15.43 5.74
C VAL A 476 7.72 16.32 5.89
N GLU A 477 8.91 15.73 5.86
CA GLU A 477 10.16 16.48 5.95
C GLU A 477 10.44 17.29 4.69
N VAL A 478 10.15 16.71 3.52
CA VAL A 478 10.27 17.35 2.20
C VAL A 478 9.31 18.54 2.10
N VAL A 479 8.05 18.36 2.51
CA VAL A 479 7.03 19.42 2.56
C VAL A 479 7.52 20.61 3.40
N ARG A 480 8.05 20.33 4.61
CA ARG A 480 8.55 21.39 5.51
C ARG A 480 9.67 22.20 4.86
N GLN A 481 10.59 21.55 4.16
CA GLN A 481 11.71 22.23 3.50
C GLN A 481 11.25 23.06 2.29
N LEU A 482 10.31 22.54 1.49
CA LEU A 482 9.70 23.28 0.39
C LEU A 482 8.98 24.54 0.88
N GLN A 483 8.23 24.46 1.98
CA GLN A 483 7.56 25.62 2.59
C GLN A 483 8.55 26.71 3.02
N VAL A 484 9.69 26.33 3.59
CA VAL A 484 10.76 27.28 3.96
C VAL A 484 11.35 27.96 2.72
N LEU A 485 11.62 27.19 1.66
CA LEU A 485 12.16 27.70 0.40
C LEU A 485 11.19 28.66 -0.30
N ILE A 486 9.91 28.30 -0.35
CA ILE A 486 8.86 29.16 -0.91
C ILE A 486 8.83 30.47 -0.15
N LYS A 487 8.72 30.44 1.18
CA LYS A 487 8.70 31.65 2.01
C LYS A 487 9.92 32.55 1.76
N ARG A 488 11.12 31.96 1.70
CA ARG A 488 12.35 32.71 1.41
C ARG A 488 12.30 33.39 0.04
N GLU A 489 11.74 32.73 -0.97
CA GLU A 489 11.56 33.31 -2.30
C GLU A 489 10.55 34.48 -2.26
N GLU A 490 9.46 34.37 -1.51
CA GLU A 490 8.50 35.47 -1.35
C GLU A 490 9.14 36.68 -0.67
N ASP A 491 9.92 36.45 0.39
CA ASP A 491 10.63 37.50 1.13
C ASP A 491 11.71 38.17 0.27
N GLY A 492 12.45 37.40 -0.55
CA GLY A 492 13.47 37.90 -1.46
C GLY A 492 12.91 38.76 -2.59
N VAL A 493 11.77 38.35 -3.19
CA VAL A 493 11.06 39.13 -4.21
C VAL A 493 10.53 40.45 -3.62
N ASN A 494 10.01 40.43 -2.39
CA ASN A 494 9.57 41.64 -1.71
C ASN A 494 10.74 42.61 -1.50
N ALA A 495 11.88 42.14 -1.00
CA ALA A 495 13.07 42.98 -0.79
C ALA A 495 13.62 43.60 -2.08
N ALA A 496 13.66 42.84 -3.18
CA ALA A 496 14.06 43.37 -4.49
C ALA A 496 13.09 44.43 -5.02
N SER A 497 11.79 44.23 -4.79
CA SER A 497 10.74 45.19 -5.20
C SER A 497 10.84 46.53 -4.45
N TYR A 498 11.18 46.51 -3.16
CA TYR A 498 11.40 47.75 -2.38
C TYR A 498 12.65 48.53 -2.82
N THR A 499 13.68 47.83 -3.33
CA THR A 499 14.93 48.46 -3.76
C THR A 499 14.77 49.20 -5.10
N THR A 500 13.93 48.68 -5.99
CA THR A 500 13.64 49.29 -7.31
C THR A 500 12.72 50.52 -7.23
N PHE A 501 11.95 50.68 -6.15
CA PHE A 501 11.12 51.88 -5.93
C PHE A 501 11.87 53.04 -5.24
N GLN A 502 13.13 52.82 -4.82
CA GLN A 502 13.97 53.85 -4.19
C GLN A 502 15.12 54.36 -5.08
N SER A 503 15.18 53.94 -6.34
CA SER A 503 16.07 54.48 -7.39
C SER A 503 15.26 55.22 -8.43
#